data_AF-A0A7W3XUI1-F1
#
_entry.id   AF-A0A7W3XUI1-F1
#
_cell.length_a   1.000
_cell.length_b   1.000
_cell.length_c   1.000
_cell.angle_alpha   90.00
_cell.angle_beta   90.00
_cell.angle_gamma   90.00
#
_symmetry.space_group_name_H-M   'P 1'
#
loop_
_entity.id
_entity.type
_entity.pdbx_description
1 polymer ?
#
loop_
_entity_poly.entity_id
_entity_poly.type
_entity_poly.pdbx_seq_one_letter_code
_entity_poly.pdbx_strand_id
1 'polypeptide(L)'
;VMFNYMGQMDAEAKGRKLHFFSSGKGSADENIVYRKVNINGSLLKEQLHFNIVYDKSKLSAGKIQLFIETFHDCLIAMIQFCASQKEVAITISDTDATDLVADDLQVINELFDLE
;
A
#
# COMPACT_ATOMS: atom_id res chain seq x y z
N VAL A 1 9.58 3.07 7.05
CA VAL A 1 9.40 2.92 5.59
C VAL A 1 8.17 3.73 5.23
N MET A 2 8.23 4.57 4.19
CA MET A 2 7.04 5.25 3.66
C MET A 2 6.70 4.60 2.33
N PHE A 3 5.45 4.19 2.16
CA PHE A 3 4.90 3.67 0.92
C PHE A 3 3.81 4.62 0.41
N ASN A 4 3.91 5.05 -0.85
CA ASN A 4 2.88 5.85 -1.51
C ASN A 4 2.45 5.17 -2.81
N TYR A 5 1.15 4.95 -2.98
CA TYR A 5 0.54 4.41 -4.20
C TYR A 5 -0.20 5.53 -4.93
N MET A 6 0.29 5.89 -6.12
CA MET A 6 -0.21 7.04 -6.87
C MET A 6 -1.31 6.69 -7.90
N GLY A 7 -1.76 5.44 -7.97
CA GLY A 7 -2.76 5.00 -8.95
C GLY A 7 -2.22 4.81 -10.37
N GLN A 8 -3.14 4.78 -11.34
CA GLN A 8 -2.86 4.52 -12.76
C GLN A 8 -2.62 5.83 -13.52
N MET A 9 -1.36 6.08 -13.94
CA MET A 9 -0.96 7.34 -14.61
C MET A 9 -1.30 7.38 -16.11
N ASP A 10 -1.78 6.28 -16.68
CA ASP A 10 -2.06 6.18 -18.13
C ASP A 10 -3.19 7.11 -18.59
N ALA A 11 -4.15 7.44 -17.71
CA ALA A 11 -5.25 8.35 -18.03
C ALA A 11 -4.79 9.80 -18.26
N GLU A 12 -3.70 10.21 -17.61
CA GLU A 12 -3.13 11.56 -17.69
C GLU A 12 -2.19 11.73 -18.89
N ALA A 13 -1.69 10.62 -19.44
CA ALA A 13 -0.63 10.57 -20.44
C ALA A 13 -1.11 10.55 -21.91
N LYS A 14 -2.40 10.81 -22.19
CA LYS A 14 -3.02 10.81 -23.55
C LYS A 14 -2.15 11.54 -24.60
N GLY A 15 -1.23 10.81 -25.24
CA GLY A 15 -0.36 11.27 -26.33
C GLY A 15 0.80 12.21 -25.95
N ARG A 16 1.10 12.44 -24.66
CA ARG A 16 2.22 13.31 -24.25
C ARG A 16 3.28 12.52 -23.49
N LYS A 17 4.56 12.86 -23.68
CA LYS A 17 5.63 12.32 -22.82
C LYS A 17 5.31 12.67 -21.37
N LEU A 18 5.16 11.64 -20.53
CA LEU A 18 5.12 11.79 -19.08
C LEU A 18 6.45 12.40 -18.65
N HIS A 19 6.44 13.71 -18.43
CA HIS A 19 7.55 14.41 -17.81
C HIS A 19 7.38 14.24 -16.30
N PHE A 20 8.21 13.38 -15.72
CA PHE A 20 8.41 13.35 -14.27
C PHE A 20 9.15 14.63 -13.89
N PHE A 21 8.42 15.74 -13.82
CA PHE A 21 8.94 16.96 -13.21
C PHE A 21 9.18 16.65 -11.74
N SER A 22 10.29 17.15 -11.20
CA SER A 22 10.51 17.14 -9.76
C SER A 22 9.29 17.79 -9.10
N SER A 23 8.60 17.07 -8.22
CA SER A 23 7.44 17.57 -7.46
C SER A 23 7.81 18.62 -6.41
N GLY A 24 9.00 19.22 -6.52
CA GLY A 24 9.62 20.00 -5.46
C GLY A 24 9.99 19.13 -4.25
N LYS A 25 10.43 19.78 -3.17
CA LYS A 25 10.60 19.08 -1.89
C LYS A 25 9.21 18.79 -1.31
N GLY A 26 8.85 17.52 -1.17
CA GLY A 26 7.60 17.09 -0.52
C GLY A 26 7.57 17.32 1.00
N SER A 27 8.59 17.97 1.55
CA SER A 27 8.71 18.38 2.94
C SER A 27 9.67 19.56 3.04
N ALA A 28 9.47 20.44 4.02
CA ALA A 28 10.42 21.50 4.32
C ALA A 28 11.77 20.91 4.79
N ASP A 29 12.87 21.64 4.65
CA ASP A 29 14.20 21.14 5.02
C ASP A 29 14.30 20.80 6.52
N GLU A 30 13.54 21.50 7.36
CA GLU A 30 13.44 21.21 8.79
C GLU A 30 12.61 19.95 9.08
N ASN A 31 11.81 19.51 8.10
CA ASN A 31 10.86 18.42 8.22
C ASN A 31 11.30 17.18 7.41
N ILE A 32 12.57 17.15 6.99
CA ILE A 32 13.20 15.96 6.42
C ILE A 32 13.19 14.88 7.49
N VAL A 33 12.17 14.04 7.44
CA VAL A 33 12.26 12.71 8.02
C VAL A 33 13.50 12.09 7.37
N TYR A 34 14.57 11.89 8.13
CA TYR A 34 15.77 11.13 7.73
C TYR A 34 15.33 9.68 7.43
N ARG A 35 14.63 9.48 6.32
CA ARG A 35 14.09 8.18 5.93
C ARG A 35 15.24 7.42 5.30
N LYS A 36 15.69 6.40 6.02
CA LYS A 36 16.73 5.48 5.54
C LYS A 36 16.32 4.79 4.23
N VAL A 37 15.00 4.59 4.01
CA VAL A 37 14.40 3.99 2.79
C VAL A 37 13.03 4.63 2.50
N ASN A 38 12.78 4.94 1.23
CA ASN A 38 11.53 5.42 0.65
C ASN A 38 11.12 4.50 -0.51
N ILE A 39 9.85 4.10 -0.58
CA ILE A 39 9.31 3.18 -1.58
C ILE A 39 8.09 3.83 -2.22
N ASN A 40 8.07 3.98 -3.55
CA ASN A 40 6.91 4.49 -4.28
C ASN A 40 6.46 3.47 -5.33
N GLY A 41 5.15 3.23 -5.40
CA GLY A 41 4.53 2.34 -6.38
C GLY A 41 3.72 3.11 -7.42
N SER A 42 3.85 2.74 -8.70
CA SER A 42 3.05 3.30 -9.79
C SER A 42 2.69 2.23 -10.83
N LEU A 43 1.54 2.41 -11.48
CA LEU A 43 1.17 1.66 -12.67
C LEU A 43 1.52 2.50 -13.91
N LEU A 44 2.36 1.96 -14.78
CA LEU A 44 2.77 2.59 -16.03
C LEU A 44 2.75 1.54 -17.14
N LYS A 45 2.01 1.78 -18.22
CA LYS A 45 1.91 0.84 -19.35
C LYS A 45 1.56 -0.59 -18.90
N GLU A 46 0.55 -0.70 -18.04
CA GLU A 46 0.05 -1.97 -17.50
C GLU A 46 1.05 -2.76 -16.65
N GLN A 47 2.17 -2.14 -16.26
CA GLN A 47 3.16 -2.75 -15.38
C GLN A 47 3.20 -2.02 -14.04
N LEU A 48 3.26 -2.80 -12.96
CA LEU A 48 3.46 -2.28 -11.61
C LEU A 48 4.96 -2.04 -11.40
N HIS A 49 5.32 -0.79 -11.18
CA HIS A 49 6.69 -0.36 -10.93
C HIS A 49 6.85 0.09 -9.49
N PHE A 50 7.95 -0.33 -8.85
CA PHE A 50 8.38 0.20 -7.56
C PHE A 50 9.70 0.95 -7.71
N ASN A 51 9.75 2.17 -7.20
CA ASN A 51 10.98 2.95 -7.06
C ASN A 51 11.39 2.99 -5.59
N ILE A 52 12.56 2.43 -5.28
CA ILE A 52 13.09 2.32 -3.92
C ILE A 52 14.35 3.18 -3.81
N VAL A 53 14.26 4.25 -3.04
CA VAL A 53 15.35 5.19 -2.78
C VAL A 53 15.81 5.05 -1.33
N TYR A 54 17.11 5.01 -1.11
CA TYR A 54 17.68 4.80 0.22
C TYR A 54 18.93 5.65 0.47
N ASP A 55 19.22 5.88 1.75
CA ASP A 55 20.42 6.60 2.18
C ASP A 55 21.63 5.65 2.22
N LYS A 56 22.52 5.79 1.23
CA LYS A 56 23.75 5.00 1.10
C LYS A 56 24.74 5.20 2.25
N SER A 57 24.66 6.31 2.99
CA SER A 57 25.50 6.54 4.19
C SER A 57 25.03 5.71 5.39
N LYS A 58 23.78 5.23 5.37
CA LYS A 58 23.16 4.49 6.47
C LYS A 58 22.91 3.03 6.15
N LEU A 59 22.80 2.67 4.87
CA LEU A 59 22.48 1.31 4.42
C LEU A 59 23.38 0.87 3.27
N SER A 60 23.94 -0.33 3.40
CA SER A 60 24.74 -0.96 2.34
C SER A 60 23.86 -1.41 1.17
N ALA A 61 24.39 -1.31 -0.04
CA ALA A 61 23.71 -1.79 -1.25
C ALA A 61 23.29 -3.27 -1.17
N GLY A 62 24.13 -4.15 -0.62
CA GLY A 62 23.80 -5.58 -0.49
C GLY A 62 22.57 -5.85 0.37
N LYS A 63 22.40 -5.12 1.48
CA LYS A 63 21.20 -5.23 2.34
C LYS A 63 19.94 -4.73 1.64
N ILE A 64 20.05 -3.65 0.86
CA ILE A 64 18.91 -3.14 0.09
C ILE A 64 18.56 -4.08 -1.05
N GLN A 65 19.56 -4.67 -1.72
CA GLN A 65 19.33 -5.64 -2.77
C GLN A 65 18.57 -6.87 -2.24
N LEU A 66 19.03 -7.44 -1.11
CA LEU A 66 18.32 -8.55 -0.45
C LEU A 66 16.88 -8.17 -0.08
N PHE A 67 16.67 -6.93 0.41
CA PHE A 67 15.34 -6.42 0.70
C PHE A 67 14.46 -6.35 -0.56
N ILE A 68 14.99 -5.85 -1.68
CA ILE A 68 14.27 -5.74 -2.95
C ILE A 68 13.86 -7.12 -3.46
N GLU A 69 14.77 -8.09 -3.43
CA GLU A 69 14.52 -9.47 -3.85
C GLU A 69 13.44 -10.12 -2.99
N THR A 70 13.59 -10.03 -1.66
CA THR A 70 12.60 -10.58 -0.73
C THR A 70 11.23 -9.92 -0.89
N PHE A 71 11.19 -8.59 -1.04
CA PHE A 71 9.96 -7.84 -1.24
C PHE A 71 9.24 -8.27 -2.52
N HIS A 72 9.99 -8.41 -3.62
CA HIS A 72 9.46 -8.87 -4.89
C HIS A 72 8.88 -10.28 -4.77
N ASP A 73 9.61 -11.21 -4.17
CA ASP A 73 9.18 -12.60 -4.05
C ASP A 73 7.92 -12.75 -3.18
N CYS A 74 7.87 -12.03 -2.06
CA CYS A 74 6.67 -11.97 -1.22
C CYS A 74 5.47 -11.39 -1.97
N LEU A 75 5.67 -10.32 -2.76
CA LEU A 75 4.60 -9.70 -3.52
C LEU A 75 4.05 -10.64 -4.59
N ILE A 76 4.93 -11.32 -5.34
CA ILE A 76 4.52 -12.29 -6.35
C ILE A 76 3.78 -13.47 -5.72
N ALA A 77 4.30 -14.01 -4.60
CA ALA A 77 3.63 -15.09 -3.87
C ALA A 77 2.23 -14.67 -3.39
N MET A 78 2.08 -13.45 -2.88
CA MET A 78 0.80 -12.91 -2.45
C MET A 78 -0.18 -12.73 -3.63
N ILE A 79 0.28 -12.18 -4.75
CA ILE A 79 -0.53 -12.04 -5.97
C ILE A 79 -1.01 -13.40 -6.45
N GLN A 80 -0.12 -14.40 -6.52
CA GLN A 80 -0.48 -15.76 -6.93
C GLN A 80 -1.48 -16.40 -5.98
N PHE A 81 -1.27 -16.27 -4.67
CA PHE A 81 -2.19 -16.76 -3.66
C PHE A 81 -3.58 -16.14 -3.85
N CYS A 82 -3.68 -14.81 -3.90
CA CYS A 82 -4.94 -14.10 -4.08
C CYS A 82 -5.62 -14.46 -5.41
N ALA A 83 -4.88 -14.55 -6.52
CA ALA A 83 -5.41 -14.92 -7.82
C ALA A 83 -5.91 -16.38 -7.89
N SER A 84 -5.38 -17.26 -7.03
CA SER A 84 -5.83 -18.65 -6.95
C SER A 84 -7.15 -18.83 -6.19
N GLN A 85 -7.57 -17.83 -5.41
CA GLN A 85 -8.82 -17.89 -4.66
C GLN A 85 -10.01 -17.73 -5.61
N LYS A 86 -10.85 -18.75 -5.66
CA LYS A 86 -12.04 -18.79 -6.53
C LYS A 86 -13.28 -18.21 -5.87
N GLU A 87 -13.28 -18.14 -4.55
CA GLU A 87 -14.40 -17.68 -3.75
C GLU A 87 -14.02 -16.41 -3.00
N VAL A 88 -14.94 -15.46 -2.95
CA VAL A 88 -14.80 -14.25 -2.15
C VAL A 88 -15.18 -14.62 -0.72
N ALA A 89 -14.20 -14.67 0.17
CA ALA A 89 -14.43 -14.82 1.60
C ALA A 89 -14.80 -13.45 2.18
N ILE A 90 -16.09 -13.23 2.47
CA ILE A 90 -16.55 -12.07 3.22
C ILE A 90 -16.16 -12.28 4.68
N THR A 91 -15.40 -11.33 5.22
CA THR A 91 -15.04 -11.26 6.62
C THR A 91 -15.91 -10.22 7.33
N ILE A 92 -15.94 -10.26 8.66
CA ILE A 92 -16.68 -9.26 9.46
C ILE A 92 -16.18 -7.84 9.19
N SER A 93 -14.91 -7.67 8.81
CA SER A 93 -14.36 -6.36 8.39
C SER A 93 -14.87 -5.85 7.04
N ASP A 94 -15.42 -6.72 6.19
CA ASP A 94 -16.03 -6.34 4.91
C ASP A 94 -17.50 -5.89 5.08
N THR A 95 -18.08 -6.10 6.26
CA THR A 95 -19.46 -5.73 6.58
C THR A 95 -19.50 -4.56 7.53
N ASP A 96 -20.32 -3.57 7.19
CA ASP A 96 -20.66 -2.45 8.04
C ASP A 96 -22.12 -2.57 8.47
N ALA A 97 -22.38 -2.40 9.76
CA ALA A 97 -23.71 -2.48 10.34
C ALA A 97 -24.17 -1.05 10.70
N THR A 98 -24.26 -0.22 9.65
CA THR A 98 -24.56 1.23 9.78
C THR A 98 -26.00 1.51 10.21
N ASP A 99 -26.86 0.50 10.14
CA ASP A 99 -28.25 0.46 10.57
C ASP A 99 -28.43 0.03 12.03
N LEU A 100 -27.37 -0.42 12.72
CA LEU A 100 -27.46 -0.76 14.13
C LEU A 100 -27.68 0.49 14.98
N VAL A 101 -28.70 0.42 15.83
CA VAL A 101 -29.01 1.41 16.87
C VAL A 101 -28.64 0.88 18.25
N ALA A 102 -28.60 1.75 19.26
CA ALA A 102 -28.24 1.38 20.63
C ALA A 102 -29.12 0.26 21.20
N ASP A 103 -30.38 0.18 20.79
CA ASP A 103 -31.32 -0.85 21.20
C ASP A 103 -30.92 -2.24 20.66
N ASP A 104 -30.27 -2.32 19.49
CA ASP A 104 -29.78 -3.59 18.94
C ASP A 104 -28.63 -4.16 19.78
N LEU A 105 -27.87 -3.30 20.47
CA LEU A 105 -26.82 -3.73 21.40
C LEU A 105 -27.42 -4.40 22.65
N GLN A 106 -28.58 -3.93 23.14
CA GLN A 106 -29.31 -4.60 24.23
C GLN A 106 -29.78 -5.98 23.80
N VAL A 107 -30.35 -6.11 22.60
CA VAL A 107 -30.80 -7.39 22.04
C VAL A 107 -29.63 -8.38 21.91
N ILE A 108 -28.45 -7.91 21.48
CA ILE A 108 -27.24 -8.75 21.40
C ILE A 108 -26.79 -9.19 22.80
N ASN A 109 -26.77 -8.29 23.79
CA ASN A 109 -26.36 -8.64 25.15
C ASN A 109 -27.31 -9.67 25.82
N GLU A 110 -28.62 -9.55 25.57
CA GLU A 110 -29.63 -10.51 26.04
C GLU A 110 -29.51 -11.87 25.34
N LEU A 111 -29.13 -11.90 24.06
CA LEU A 111 -28.97 -13.14 23.29
C LEU A 111 -27.73 -13.95 23.69
N PHE A 112 -26.70 -13.31 24.21
CA PHE A 112 -25.42 -13.95 24.54
C PHE A 112 -25.12 -14.02 26.05
N ASP A 113 -26.07 -13.69 26.92
CA ASP A 113 -25.94 -13.69 28.39
C ASP A 113 -24.63 -13.03 28.87
N LEU A 114 -24.24 -11.92 28.23
CA LEU A 114 -23.07 -11.14 28.63
C LEU A 114 -23.53 -10.09 29.65
N GLU A 115 -23.49 -10.45 30.94
CA GLU A 115 -23.57 -9.49 32.07
C GLU A 115 -22.32 -8.61 32.17
#